data_AF-A0AA50Q7H6-F1
#
_entry.id   AF-A0AA50Q7H6-F1
#
_cell.length_a   1.000
_cell.length_b   1.000
_cell.length_c   1.000
_cell.angle_alpha   90.00
_cell.angle_beta   90.00
_cell.angle_gamma   90.00
#
_symmetry.space_group_name_H-M   'P 1'
#
loop_
_entity.id
_entity.type
_entity.pdbx_description
1 polymer ?
#
loop_
_entity_poly.entity_id
_entity_poly.type
_entity_poly.pdbx_seq_one_letter_code
_entity_poly.pdbx_strand_id
1 'polypeptide(L)'
;MSGFFCSTIEIDLTTITGEHLRLTDAPYDITLNGHLYRAFGSLLAIDKITTENTLASKELTVTLTGIAVDFQESVNNNMFRRKSIIIRKCFVPEGGNEITDNKIYYRGYTSTPETDVNYTEGYMALKVSCKSVFDLDQSPDLMRSNNATHQAYHNGDTFFKYANVEMKDDILWKK
;
A
#
# COMPACT_ATOMS: atom_id res chain seq x y z
N MET A 1 30.02 16.41 9.01
CA MET A 1 29.90 15.05 8.43
C MET A 1 29.55 15.23 6.98
N SER A 2 30.47 14.87 6.09
CA SER A 2 30.19 14.74 4.66
C SER A 2 29.52 13.39 4.40
N GLY A 3 28.52 13.40 3.53
CA GLY A 3 27.68 12.25 3.21
C GLY A 3 26.54 12.71 2.31
N PHE A 4 25.70 11.77 1.89
CA PHE A 4 24.53 12.07 1.06
C PHE A 4 23.25 11.53 1.69
N PHE A 5 22.15 12.17 1.33
CA PHE A 5 20.82 11.70 1.67
C PHE A 5 20.29 10.85 0.52
N CYS A 6 19.72 9.71 0.87
CA CYS A 6 19.03 8.83 -0.06
C CYS A 6 17.67 8.40 0.50
N SER A 7 16.82 7.92 -0.37
CA SER A 7 15.54 7.30 -0.05
C SER A 7 15.64 5.80 -0.27
N THR A 8 15.10 5.04 0.67
CA THR A 8 14.93 3.59 0.53
C THR A 8 13.46 3.24 0.52
N ILE A 9 13.11 2.28 -0.32
CA ILE A 9 11.76 1.72 -0.42
C ILE A 9 11.85 0.24 -0.10
N GLU A 10 10.96 -0.21 0.77
CA GLU A 10 10.76 -1.61 1.09
C GLU A 10 9.30 -1.96 0.88
N ILE A 11 9.04 -2.93 0.01
CA ILE A 11 7.72 -3.48 -0.26
C ILE A 11 7.71 -4.95 0.15
N ASP A 12 6.75 -5.32 0.98
CA ASP A 12 6.59 -6.70 1.44
C ASP A 12 5.87 -7.55 0.38
N LEU A 13 6.62 -8.41 -0.31
CA LEU A 13 6.12 -9.38 -1.28
C LEU A 13 6.20 -10.83 -0.77
N THR A 14 6.48 -11.04 0.53
CA THR A 14 6.70 -12.38 1.13
C THR A 14 5.58 -13.36 0.84
N THR A 15 4.32 -12.89 0.82
CA THR A 15 3.14 -13.69 0.48
C THR A 15 3.14 -14.32 -0.91
N ILE A 16 4.03 -13.89 -1.82
CA ILE A 16 4.01 -14.33 -3.21
C ILE A 16 5.40 -14.80 -3.68
N THR A 17 6.44 -13.99 -3.50
CA THR A 17 7.80 -14.34 -3.91
C THR A 17 8.65 -14.90 -2.77
N GLY A 18 8.17 -14.82 -1.53
CA GLY A 18 8.95 -15.18 -0.33
C GLY A 18 9.97 -14.12 0.08
N GLU A 19 10.11 -13.01 -0.66
CA GLU A 19 11.13 -11.99 -0.43
C GLU A 19 10.55 -10.57 -0.33
N HIS A 20 11.31 -9.68 0.31
CA HIS A 20 11.00 -8.24 0.33
C HIS A 20 11.68 -7.55 -0.86
N LEU A 21 10.91 -6.75 -1.61
CA LEU A 21 11.47 -5.89 -2.64
C LEU A 21 12.10 -4.66 -1.97
N ARG A 22 13.41 -4.50 -2.11
CA ARG A 22 14.20 -3.44 -1.46
C ARG A 22 14.97 -2.63 -2.48
N LEU A 23 14.66 -1.35 -2.58
CA LEU A 23 15.16 -0.45 -3.60
C LEU A 23 15.68 0.85 -2.98
N THR A 24 16.66 1.48 -3.62
CA THR A 24 17.16 2.80 -3.22
C THR A 24 17.44 3.70 -4.43
N ASP A 25 17.30 5.01 -4.22
CA ASP A 25 17.71 6.06 -5.18
C ASP A 25 19.21 6.38 -5.09
N ALA A 26 19.95 5.74 -4.18
CA ALA A 26 21.39 5.93 -4.03
C ALA A 26 22.16 5.51 -5.30
N PRO A 27 23.36 6.08 -5.53
CA PRO A 27 24.19 5.75 -6.69
C PRO A 27 24.79 4.33 -6.63
N TYR A 28 24.74 3.66 -5.49
CA TYR A 28 25.23 2.29 -5.27
C TYR A 28 24.35 1.55 -4.26
N ASP A 29 24.39 0.22 -4.29
CA ASP A 29 23.60 -0.65 -3.40
C ASP A 29 23.97 -0.40 -1.96
N ILE A 30 23.01 -0.08 -1.09
CA ILE A 30 23.26 0.25 0.33
C ILE A 30 22.73 -0.82 1.28
N THR A 31 23.35 -0.94 2.46
CA THR A 31 22.91 -1.87 3.49
C THR A 31 22.27 -1.15 4.67
N LEU A 32 21.12 -1.67 5.10
CA LEU A 32 20.42 -1.23 6.31
C LEU A 32 20.09 -2.46 7.16
N ASN A 33 20.61 -2.52 8.39
CA ASN A 33 20.36 -3.61 9.33
C ASN A 33 20.64 -5.01 8.75
N GLY A 34 21.69 -5.15 7.92
CA GLY A 34 22.05 -6.41 7.26
C GLY A 34 21.20 -6.75 6.02
N HIS A 35 20.29 -5.87 5.59
CA HIS A 35 19.53 -6.03 4.36
C HIS A 35 20.10 -5.16 3.24
N LEU A 36 20.33 -5.77 2.08
CA LEU A 36 20.80 -5.08 0.88
C LEU A 36 19.62 -4.40 0.17
N TYR A 37 19.80 -3.12 -0.14
CA TYR A 37 18.89 -2.32 -0.94
C TYR A 37 19.54 -2.05 -2.29
N ARG A 38 18.89 -2.46 -3.37
CA ARG A 38 19.46 -2.36 -4.70
C ARG A 38 19.31 -0.95 -5.24
N ALA A 39 20.40 -0.38 -5.74
CA ALA A 39 20.41 0.92 -6.38
C ALA A 39 19.68 0.86 -7.71
N PHE A 40 18.61 1.64 -7.79
CA PHE A 40 17.91 1.94 -9.03
C PHE A 40 18.20 3.38 -9.49
N GLY A 41 18.94 4.18 -8.70
CA GLY A 41 19.40 5.51 -9.09
C GLY A 41 18.25 6.40 -9.57
N SER A 42 18.42 7.02 -10.75
CA SER A 42 17.41 7.91 -11.36
C SER A 42 16.14 7.21 -11.86
N LEU A 43 16.13 5.88 -11.86
CA LEU A 43 14.96 5.11 -12.27
C LEU A 43 13.89 5.06 -11.17
N LEU A 44 14.25 5.43 -9.95
CA LEU A 44 13.33 5.52 -8.82
C LEU A 44 12.91 6.99 -8.62
N ALA A 45 11.70 7.33 -9.01
CA ALA A 45 11.12 8.66 -8.75
C ALA A 45 10.02 8.55 -7.68
N ILE A 46 10.26 9.16 -6.52
CA ILE A 46 9.27 9.28 -5.45
C ILE A 46 8.65 10.66 -5.55
N ASP A 47 7.35 10.73 -5.79
CA ASP A 47 6.67 12.01 -5.92
C ASP A 47 6.66 12.80 -4.60
N LYS A 48 6.57 14.13 -4.68
CA LYS A 48 6.62 14.98 -3.49
C LYS A 48 5.39 14.73 -2.61
N ILE A 49 5.62 14.30 -1.37
CA ILE A 49 4.55 14.18 -0.37
C ILE A 49 4.06 15.58 0.02
N THR A 50 2.77 15.83 -0.18
CA THR A 50 2.07 16.98 0.39
C THR A 50 1.64 16.67 1.84
N THR A 51 2.26 17.33 2.80
CA THR A 51 1.92 17.17 4.22
C THR A 51 0.79 18.12 4.62
N GLU A 52 -0.45 17.71 4.40
CA GLU A 52 -1.62 18.34 5.02
C GLU A 52 -1.88 17.81 6.44
N ASN A 53 -2.32 18.68 7.35
CA ASN A 53 -2.63 18.39 8.76
C ASN A 53 -4.04 17.79 8.96
N THR A 54 -4.72 17.45 7.86
CA THR A 54 -6.01 16.79 7.84
C THR A 54 -5.81 15.28 7.71
N LEU A 55 -6.62 14.48 8.41
CA LEU A 55 -6.68 13.04 8.16
C LEU A 55 -7.40 12.80 6.83
N ALA A 56 -6.67 12.94 5.72
CA ALA A 56 -7.09 12.50 4.40
C ALA A 56 -6.26 11.27 4.01
N SER A 57 -6.90 10.28 3.36
CA SER A 57 -6.20 9.15 2.75
C SER A 57 -5.28 9.68 1.66
N LYS A 58 -4.00 9.88 1.99
CA LYS A 58 -3.02 10.43 1.04
C LYS A 58 -2.56 9.35 0.10
N GLU A 59 -2.63 9.68 -1.19
CA GLU A 59 -2.05 8.87 -2.26
C GLU A 59 -0.64 9.39 -2.56
N LEU A 60 0.37 8.55 -2.35
CA LEU A 60 1.76 8.80 -2.78
C LEU A 60 2.03 7.92 -4.00
N THR A 61 2.49 8.52 -5.08
CA THR A 61 2.88 7.79 -6.28
C THR A 61 4.39 7.51 -6.25
N VAL A 62 4.77 6.23 -6.37
CA VAL A 62 6.15 5.82 -6.62
C VAL A 62 6.24 5.38 -8.07
N THR A 63 7.12 6.01 -8.85
CA THR A 63 7.38 5.59 -10.23
C THR A 63 8.72 4.87 -10.28
N LEU A 64 8.69 3.63 -10.74
CA LEU A 64 9.86 2.80 -11.00
C LEU A 64 9.99 2.63 -12.50
N THR A 65 11.04 3.17 -13.11
CA THR A 65 11.32 3.00 -14.53
C THR A 65 12.41 1.96 -14.76
N GLY A 66 12.54 1.46 -16.00
CA GLY A 66 13.62 0.54 -16.35
C GLY A 66 13.49 -0.87 -15.78
N ILE A 67 12.28 -1.30 -15.40
CA ILE A 67 12.04 -2.68 -14.98
C ILE A 67 12.05 -3.58 -16.23
N ALA A 68 12.70 -4.74 -16.12
CA ALA A 68 12.71 -5.75 -17.18
C ALA A 68 11.29 -6.24 -17.47
N VAL A 69 10.97 -6.47 -18.75
CA VAL A 69 9.64 -6.86 -19.23
C VAL A 69 9.14 -8.16 -18.58
N ASP A 70 10.03 -9.04 -18.13
CA ASP A 70 9.68 -10.28 -17.41
C ASP A 70 8.95 -10.01 -16.08
N PHE A 71 9.12 -8.84 -15.48
CA PHE A 71 8.38 -8.42 -14.29
C PHE A 71 6.94 -7.97 -14.60
N GLN A 72 6.56 -7.83 -15.88
CA GLN A 72 5.22 -7.44 -16.32
C GLN A 72 4.16 -8.43 -15.88
N GLU A 73 4.40 -9.71 -16.09
CA GLU A 73 3.46 -10.77 -15.71
C GLU A 73 3.25 -10.76 -14.20
N SER A 74 4.32 -10.42 -13.47
CA SER A 74 4.29 -10.28 -12.03
C SER A 74 3.43 -9.09 -11.56
N VAL A 75 3.54 -7.95 -12.22
CA VAL A 75 2.70 -6.78 -11.93
C VAL A 75 1.24 -7.04 -12.28
N ASN A 76 0.98 -7.63 -13.45
CA ASN A 76 -0.36 -7.91 -13.95
C ASN A 76 -1.13 -8.92 -13.08
N ASN A 77 -0.43 -9.81 -12.38
CA ASN A 77 -1.02 -10.77 -11.44
C ASN A 77 -1.45 -10.15 -10.10
N ASN A 78 -1.65 -8.82 -10.02
CA ASN A 78 -2.05 -8.10 -8.80
C ASN A 78 -1.10 -8.28 -7.61
N MET A 79 0.16 -8.66 -7.86
CA MET A 79 1.09 -8.97 -6.76
C MET A 79 1.36 -7.79 -5.83
N PHE A 80 1.26 -6.57 -6.37
CA PHE A 80 1.49 -5.34 -5.63
C PHE A 80 0.24 -4.79 -4.95
N ARG A 81 -0.92 -5.45 -5.02
CA ARG A 81 -2.14 -4.91 -4.40
C ARG A 81 -2.16 -5.16 -2.90
N ARG A 82 -2.45 -4.11 -2.11
CA ARG A 82 -2.59 -4.14 -0.63
C ARG A 82 -1.35 -4.68 0.09
N LYS A 83 -0.15 -4.41 -0.44
CA LYS A 83 1.12 -4.79 0.21
C LYS A 83 1.64 -3.66 1.07
N SER A 84 2.29 -4.00 2.18
CA SER A 84 2.88 -2.99 3.06
C SER A 84 4.08 -2.36 2.37
N ILE A 85 4.11 -1.03 2.33
CA ILE A 85 5.25 -0.24 1.83
C ILE A 85 5.80 0.66 2.93
N ILE A 86 7.13 0.72 3.02
CA ILE A 86 7.85 1.62 3.91
C ILE A 86 8.87 2.40 3.08
N ILE A 87 8.78 3.72 3.14
CA ILE A 87 9.77 4.62 2.54
C ILE A 87 10.52 5.30 3.67
N ARG A 88 11.84 5.21 3.65
CA ARG A 88 12.73 5.83 4.65
C ARG A 88 13.63 6.83 3.96
N LYS A 89 13.93 7.93 4.63
CA LYS A 89 15.06 8.80 4.28
C LYS A 89 16.24 8.38 5.14
N CYS A 90 17.35 8.14 4.49
CA CYS A 90 18.56 7.61 5.09
C CYS A 90 19.71 8.58 4.85
N PHE A 91 20.63 8.65 5.81
CA PHE A 91 21.90 9.34 5.66
C PHE A 91 23.02 8.30 5.61
N VAL A 92 23.82 8.37 4.55
CA VAL A 92 24.98 7.50 4.34
C VAL A 92 26.24 8.34 4.46
N PRO A 93 27.16 7.99 5.38
CA PRO A 93 28.43 8.68 5.53
C PRO A 93 29.35 8.43 4.34
N GLU A 94 30.22 9.39 4.05
CA GLU A 94 31.16 9.28 2.93
C GLU A 94 32.11 8.08 3.08
N GLY A 95 32.27 7.30 2.00
CA GLY A 95 33.15 6.13 1.94
C GLY A 95 32.60 4.84 2.58
N GLY A 96 31.36 4.85 3.09
CA GLY A 96 30.69 3.69 3.66
C GLY A 96 29.47 3.25 2.86
N ASN A 97 29.07 1.99 3.04
CA ASN A 97 27.85 1.45 2.43
C ASN A 97 26.69 1.24 3.43
N GLU A 98 26.95 1.52 4.71
CA GLU A 98 26.00 1.30 5.78
C GLU A 98 25.28 2.61 6.15
N ILE A 99 23.96 2.52 6.26
CA ILE A 99 23.13 3.64 6.69
C ILE A 99 23.35 3.87 8.20
N THR A 100 23.79 5.07 8.57
CA THR A 100 24.03 5.44 9.98
C THR A 100 22.78 6.01 10.64
N ASP A 101 21.98 6.78 9.90
CA ASP A 101 20.73 7.35 10.39
C ASP A 101 19.61 7.12 9.38
N ASN A 102 18.43 6.77 9.88
CA ASN A 102 17.25 6.57 9.06
C ASN A 102 16.00 7.10 9.76
N LYS A 103 15.12 7.71 8.98
CA LYS A 103 13.82 8.17 9.43
C LYS A 103 12.74 7.69 8.47
N ILE A 104 11.68 7.12 9.01
CA ILE A 104 10.51 6.73 8.21
C ILE A 104 9.87 8.00 7.67
N TYR A 105 9.85 8.11 6.35
CA TYR A 105 9.27 9.24 5.62
C TYR A 105 7.82 8.96 5.23
N TYR A 106 7.50 7.71 4.88
CA TYR A 106 6.15 7.27 4.57
C TYR A 106 5.95 5.79 4.93
N ARG A 107 4.75 5.45 5.38
CA ARG A 107 4.32 4.08 5.61
C ARG A 107 2.87 3.95 5.15
N GLY A 108 2.55 2.87 4.46
CA GLY A 108 1.22 2.67 3.90
C GLY A 108 1.03 1.32 3.24
N TYR A 109 -0.01 1.24 2.43
CA TYR A 109 -0.35 0.09 1.60
C TYR A 109 -0.32 0.48 0.12
N THR A 110 0.18 -0.39 -0.72
CA THR A 110 0.17 -0.21 -2.17
C THR A 110 -1.24 -0.45 -2.74
N SER A 111 -1.63 0.38 -3.71
CA SER A 111 -2.87 0.26 -4.48
C SER A 111 -2.62 -0.56 -5.76
N THR A 112 -3.59 -0.55 -6.66
CA THR A 112 -3.42 -1.14 -7.99
C THR A 112 -2.31 -0.40 -8.74
N PRO A 113 -1.26 -1.09 -9.18
CA PRO A 113 -0.20 -0.49 -9.98
C PRO A 113 -0.69 -0.15 -11.39
N GLU A 114 -0.21 0.95 -11.95
CA GLU A 114 -0.33 1.30 -13.36
C GLU A 114 0.99 1.01 -14.06
N THR A 115 0.95 0.24 -15.16
CA THR A 115 2.13 -0.04 -16.00
C THR A 115 2.03 0.73 -17.31
N ASP A 116 3.09 1.45 -17.64
CA ASP A 116 3.29 2.03 -18.96
C ASP A 116 4.48 1.33 -19.63
N VAL A 117 4.23 0.73 -20.79
CA VAL A 117 5.19 -0.13 -21.49
C VAL A 117 5.61 0.56 -22.78
N ASN A 118 6.88 1.00 -22.83
CA ASN A 118 7.44 1.55 -24.05
C ASN A 118 8.11 0.44 -24.86
N TYR A 119 7.34 -0.13 -25.81
CA TYR A 119 7.82 -1.21 -26.69
C TYR A 119 8.97 -0.80 -27.63
N THR A 120 9.20 0.50 -27.83
CA THR A 120 10.26 1.00 -28.73
C THR A 120 11.63 0.94 -28.07
N GLU A 121 11.70 1.15 -26.76
CA GLU A 121 12.96 1.15 -25.98
C GLU A 121 13.12 -0.10 -25.11
N GLY A 122 12.09 -0.94 -25.02
CA GLY A 122 12.12 -2.20 -24.24
C GLY A 122 12.07 -1.99 -22.72
N TYR A 123 11.68 -0.79 -22.26
CA TYR A 123 11.57 -0.46 -20.84
C TYR A 123 10.11 -0.36 -20.39
N MET A 124 9.89 -0.78 -19.14
CA MET A 124 8.63 -0.59 -18.43
C MET A 124 8.76 0.49 -17.36
N ALA A 125 7.77 1.36 -17.29
CA ALA A 125 7.52 2.25 -16.17
C ALA A 125 6.35 1.72 -15.33
N LEU A 126 6.61 1.42 -14.07
CA LEU A 126 5.62 1.01 -13.08
C LEU A 126 5.32 2.19 -12.16
N LYS A 127 4.07 2.66 -12.17
CA LYS A 127 3.56 3.65 -11.22
C LYS A 127 2.75 2.94 -10.15
N VAL A 128 3.16 3.04 -8.89
CA VAL A 128 2.45 2.46 -7.75
C VAL A 128 1.92 3.58 -6.88
N SER A 129 0.60 3.75 -6.88
CA SER A 129 -0.07 4.62 -5.93
C SER A 129 -0.14 3.93 -4.57
N CYS A 130 0.21 4.63 -3.50
CA CYS A 130 0.30 4.13 -2.15
C CYS A 130 -0.69 4.90 -1.26
N LYS A 131 -1.52 4.19 -0.52
CA LYS A 131 -2.46 4.75 0.46
C LYS A 131 -1.86 4.72 1.86
N SER A 132 -2.14 5.76 2.65
CA SER A 132 -1.68 5.82 4.04
C SER A 132 -2.27 4.67 4.88
N VAL A 133 -1.64 4.37 6.02
CA VAL A 133 -2.17 3.41 7.01
C VAL A 133 -3.54 3.86 7.55
N PHE A 134 -3.79 5.17 7.55
CA PHE A 134 -5.09 5.74 7.91
C PHE A 134 -6.03 5.71 6.70
N ASP A 135 -6.53 4.53 6.36
CA ASP A 135 -7.55 4.37 5.33
C ASP A 135 -8.94 4.65 5.92
N LEU A 136 -9.41 5.88 5.74
CA LEU A 136 -10.73 6.33 6.18
C LEU A 136 -11.87 5.90 5.25
N ASP A 137 -11.55 5.31 4.10
CA ASP A 137 -12.53 4.78 3.15
C ASP A 137 -12.99 3.36 3.49
N GLN A 138 -12.51 2.78 4.60
CA GLN A 138 -13.00 1.48 5.03
C GLN A 138 -14.50 1.61 5.34
N SER A 139 -15.31 1.02 4.46
CA SER A 139 -16.74 0.92 4.65
C SER A 139 -16.98 0.25 6.01
N PRO A 140 -17.75 0.87 6.92
CA PRO A 140 -17.99 0.28 8.23
C PRO A 140 -18.70 -1.04 8.03
N ASP A 141 -18.01 -2.14 8.34
CA ASP A 141 -18.61 -3.47 8.41
C ASP A 141 -19.26 -3.62 9.79
N LEU A 142 -20.29 -2.82 10.01
CA LEU A 142 -21.11 -2.87 11.21
C LEU A 142 -22.33 -3.73 10.92
N MET A 143 -22.62 -4.64 11.85
CA MET A 143 -23.84 -5.42 11.83
C MET A 143 -25.02 -4.45 11.87
N ARG A 144 -25.88 -4.53 10.86
CA ARG A 144 -27.16 -3.82 10.91
C ARG A 144 -28.09 -4.63 11.81
N SER A 145 -29.00 -3.98 12.53
CA SER A 145 -30.03 -4.66 13.32
C SER A 145 -31.12 -5.27 12.42
N ASN A 146 -30.73 -6.09 11.46
CA ASN A 146 -31.62 -6.80 10.56
C ASN A 146 -31.34 -8.30 10.60
N ASN A 147 -32.37 -9.11 10.39
CA ASN A 147 -32.26 -10.57 10.45
C ASN A 147 -31.26 -11.13 9.42
N ALA A 148 -31.17 -10.52 8.24
CA ALA A 148 -30.32 -11.01 7.15
C ALA A 148 -28.82 -10.87 7.45
N THR A 149 -28.38 -9.74 7.99
CA THR A 149 -26.97 -9.54 8.37
C THR A 149 -26.64 -10.32 9.63
N HIS A 150 -27.53 -10.41 10.61
CA HIS A 150 -27.29 -11.24 11.79
C HIS A 150 -27.14 -12.73 11.45
N GLN A 151 -27.95 -13.27 10.52
CA GLN A 151 -27.78 -14.64 10.05
C GLN A 151 -26.51 -14.85 9.23
N ALA A 152 -26.02 -13.83 8.52
CA ALA A 152 -24.78 -13.91 7.75
C ALA A 152 -23.53 -14.03 8.63
N TYR A 153 -23.48 -13.34 9.78
CA TYR A 153 -22.33 -13.35 10.70
C TYR A 153 -22.50 -14.32 11.89
N HIS A 154 -23.74 -14.56 12.34
CA HIS A 154 -24.09 -15.42 13.47
C HIS A 154 -25.21 -16.37 13.08
N ASN A 155 -24.84 -17.40 12.33
CA ASN A 155 -25.75 -18.43 11.86
C ASN A 155 -26.47 -19.11 13.04
N GLY A 156 -27.79 -18.97 13.11
CA GLY A 156 -28.64 -19.50 14.20
C GLY A 156 -29.16 -18.46 15.20
N ASP A 157 -28.73 -17.20 15.13
CA ASP A 157 -29.28 -16.16 16.00
C ASP A 157 -30.69 -15.74 15.56
N THR A 158 -31.67 -15.99 16.42
CA THR A 158 -33.09 -15.72 16.16
C THR A 158 -33.60 -14.40 16.75
N PHE A 159 -32.74 -13.64 17.44
CA PHE A 159 -33.14 -12.42 18.14
C PHE A 159 -33.82 -11.38 17.23
N PHE A 160 -33.32 -11.22 15.99
CA PHE A 160 -33.87 -10.27 15.01
C PHE A 160 -34.92 -10.87 14.07
N LYS A 161 -35.35 -12.13 14.28
CA LYS A 161 -36.31 -12.83 13.41
C LYS A 161 -37.65 -12.10 13.30
N TYR A 162 -38.08 -11.44 14.37
CA TYR A 162 -39.36 -10.72 14.43
C TYR A 162 -39.21 -9.19 14.48
N ALA A 163 -37.99 -8.67 14.64
CA ALA A 163 -37.75 -7.24 14.77
C ALA A 163 -38.00 -6.45 13.46
N ASN A 164 -37.91 -7.13 12.31
CA ASN A 164 -38.15 -6.56 10.99
C ASN A 164 -39.52 -6.90 10.39
N VAL A 165 -40.32 -7.69 11.10
CA VAL A 165 -41.71 -7.91 10.69
C VAL A 165 -42.45 -6.64 11.11
N GLU A 166 -42.54 -5.68 10.20
CA GLU A 166 -43.42 -4.53 10.37
C GLU A 166 -44.77 -5.02 10.90
N MET A 167 -45.26 -4.38 11.96
CA MET A 167 -46.64 -4.46 12.45
C MET A 167 -47.58 -3.88 11.39
N LYS A 168 -47.61 -4.49 10.20
CA LYS A 168 -48.42 -4.13 9.04
C LYS A 168 -49.78 -4.82 9.06
N ASP A 169 -50.25 -5.19 10.24
CA ASP A 169 -51.66 -5.47 10.42
C ASP A 169 -52.34 -4.14 10.76
N ASP A 170 -53.12 -3.64 9.79
CA ASP A 170 -54.15 -2.64 9.99
C ASP A 170 -55.00 -3.04 11.20
N ILE A 171 -54.68 -2.50 12.38
CA ILE A 171 -55.58 -2.54 13.52
C ILE A 171 -56.67 -1.53 13.21
N LEU A 172 -57.72 -2.00 12.54
CA LEU A 172 -58.98 -1.29 12.44
C LEU A 172 -59.54 -1.20 13.87
N TRP A 173 -59.38 -0.04 14.51
CA TRP A 173 -60.07 0.25 15.77
C TRP A 173 -61.56 0.31 15.47
N LYS A 174 -62.27 -0.81 15.68
CA LYS A 174 -63.73 -0.80 15.70
C LYS A 174 -64.18 -0.09 16.97
N LYS A 175 -65.08 0.86 16.72
CA LYS A 175 -65.66 1.85 17.63
C LYS A 175 -66.35 1.23 18.85
#